data_AF-A0A537J7J8-F1
#
_entry.id   AF-A0A537J7J8-F1
#
_cell.length_a   1.000
_cell.length_b   1.000
_cell.length_c   1.000
_cell.angle_alpha   90.00
_cell.angle_beta   90.00
_cell.angle_gamma   90.00
#
_symmetry.space_group_name_H-M   'P 1'
#
loop_
_entity.id
_entity.type
_entity.pdbx_description
1 polymer ?
#
loop_
_entity_poly.entity_id
_entity_poly.type
_entity_poly.pdbx_seq_one_letter_code
_entity_poly.pdbx_strand_id
1 'polypeptide(L)'
;LVPVHVDQAGARGPAVRHLSPGSLTALQARLRAAPGDLLLFIADAPRVASTALGRLRLDLGRRLGLVPDRLAFLWVTKFPLFERGQGSDRLAAMHHPFTAPADEDVHLLGSDPLAARAKAYDLVLNGVELGGGSIRIHRRELQARMFDLLGITPEQARDRFGFLLDAFQYGAPPHGGIALGLDRAVMMLAGQETIREVIAFPKTQSAADLMTGAPSAVDPAALDEAHIRLKPPPA
;
A
#
# COMPACT_ATOMS: atom_id res chain seq x y z
N LEU A 1 -11.02 -15.74 -16.12
CA LEU A 1 -9.76 -16.50 -16.20
C LEU A 1 -9.81 -17.36 -17.45
N VAL A 2 -8.80 -17.30 -18.31
CA VAL A 2 -8.78 -18.06 -19.56
C VAL A 2 -7.55 -18.97 -19.60
N PRO A 3 -7.71 -20.31 -19.57
CA PRO A 3 -6.60 -21.24 -19.57
C PRO A 3 -6.14 -21.61 -21.00
N VAL A 4 -4.84 -21.82 -21.16
CA VAL A 4 -4.21 -22.40 -22.35
C VAL A 4 -3.20 -23.46 -21.92
N HIS A 5 -3.43 -24.70 -22.31
CA HIS A 5 -2.53 -25.83 -22.07
C HIS A 5 -1.48 -25.89 -23.17
N VAL A 6 -0.22 -26.10 -22.82
CA VAL A 6 0.88 -26.31 -23.77
C VAL A 6 1.29 -27.78 -23.71
N ASP A 7 1.30 -28.45 -24.86
CA ASP A 7 1.78 -29.83 -24.99
C ASP A 7 2.81 -29.96 -26.13
N GLN A 8 3.23 -31.19 -26.42
CA GLN A 8 4.21 -31.46 -27.47
C GLN A 8 3.67 -31.22 -28.90
N ALA A 9 2.35 -31.28 -29.09
CA ALA A 9 1.66 -31.07 -30.36
C ALA A 9 1.25 -29.59 -30.59
N GLY A 10 1.26 -28.75 -29.55
CA GLY A 10 0.95 -27.32 -29.63
C GLY A 10 0.19 -26.80 -28.40
N ALA A 11 -0.49 -25.66 -28.56
CA ALA A 11 -1.33 -25.12 -27.50
C ALA A 11 -2.81 -25.48 -27.69
N ARG A 12 -3.51 -25.81 -26.62
CA ARG A 12 -4.94 -26.13 -26.60
C ARG A 12 -5.68 -25.27 -25.58
N GLY A 13 -6.91 -24.86 -25.89
CA GLY A 13 -7.79 -24.17 -24.95
C GLY A 13 -8.77 -23.20 -25.62
N PRO A 14 -9.74 -22.66 -24.86
CA PRO A 14 -10.79 -21.81 -25.40
C PRO A 14 -10.28 -20.52 -26.06
N ALA A 15 -9.16 -19.97 -25.58
CA ALA A 15 -8.53 -18.78 -26.16
C ALA A 15 -7.77 -19.05 -27.46
N VAL A 16 -7.30 -20.28 -27.70
CA VAL A 16 -6.37 -20.58 -28.80
C VAL A 16 -7.01 -20.26 -30.16
N ARG A 17 -8.30 -20.56 -30.33
CA ARG A 17 -9.07 -20.25 -31.56
C ARG A 17 -9.21 -18.74 -31.84
N HIS A 18 -8.95 -17.89 -30.85
CA HIS A 18 -9.05 -16.43 -30.96
C HIS A 18 -7.68 -15.76 -31.11
N LEU A 19 -6.57 -16.52 -31.05
CA LEU A 19 -5.22 -16.02 -31.20
C LEU A 19 -4.71 -16.37 -32.60
N SER A 20 -4.07 -15.41 -33.26
CA SER A 20 -3.33 -15.73 -34.48
C SER A 20 -2.12 -16.63 -34.16
N PRO A 21 -1.67 -17.48 -35.08
CA PRO A 21 -0.50 -18.34 -34.85
C PRO A 21 0.73 -17.55 -34.39
N GLY A 22 0.99 -16.38 -35.00
CA GLY A 22 2.09 -15.51 -34.59
C GLY A 22 1.94 -14.96 -33.16
N SER A 23 0.73 -14.63 -32.72
CA SER A 23 0.48 -14.13 -31.36
C SER A 23 0.69 -15.22 -30.32
N LEU A 24 0.25 -16.44 -30.60
CA LEU A 24 0.43 -17.58 -29.70
C LEU A 24 1.92 -17.91 -29.52
N THR A 25 2.68 -17.98 -30.61
CA THR A 25 4.14 -18.19 -30.58
C THR A 25 4.84 -17.09 -29.76
N ALA A 26 4.47 -15.84 -29.97
CA ALA A 26 5.03 -14.71 -29.22
C ALA A 26 4.71 -14.80 -27.72
N LEU A 27 3.48 -15.19 -27.36
CA LEU A 27 3.08 -15.38 -25.96
C LEU A 27 3.84 -16.53 -25.30
N GLN A 28 3.95 -17.68 -25.97
CA GLN A 28 4.70 -18.82 -25.46
C GLN A 28 6.18 -18.48 -25.25
N ALA A 29 6.81 -17.79 -26.21
CA ALA A 29 8.18 -17.32 -26.08
C ALA A 29 8.34 -16.32 -24.92
N ARG A 30 7.40 -15.36 -24.78
CA ARG A 30 7.43 -14.34 -23.73
C ARG A 30 7.28 -14.90 -22.33
N LEU A 31 6.46 -15.94 -22.19
CA LEU A 31 6.18 -16.65 -20.94
C LEU A 31 7.14 -17.82 -20.68
N ARG A 32 8.01 -18.13 -21.65
CA ARG A 32 8.93 -19.29 -21.61
C ARG A 32 8.20 -20.60 -21.36
N ALA A 33 7.02 -20.74 -21.98
CA ALA A 33 6.16 -21.89 -21.80
C ALA A 33 6.76 -23.14 -22.45
N ALA A 34 6.74 -24.26 -21.73
CA ALA A 34 7.17 -25.57 -22.21
C ALA A 34 5.98 -26.56 -22.25
N PRO A 35 6.09 -27.66 -23.02
CA PRO A 35 5.14 -28.76 -22.94
C PRO A 35 4.93 -29.23 -21.49
N GLY A 36 3.69 -29.26 -21.04
CA GLY A 36 3.31 -29.55 -19.65
C GLY A 36 2.82 -28.31 -18.88
N ASP A 37 3.09 -27.10 -19.37
CA ASP A 37 2.68 -25.87 -18.70
C ASP A 37 1.21 -25.51 -18.95
N LEU A 38 0.64 -24.81 -17.96
CA LEU A 38 -0.67 -24.17 -18.04
C LEU A 38 -0.50 -22.65 -17.98
N LEU A 39 -0.90 -21.96 -19.04
CA LEU A 39 -0.91 -20.51 -19.12
C LEU A 39 -2.29 -19.98 -18.71
N LEU A 40 -2.32 -18.99 -17.83
CA LEU A 40 -3.54 -18.43 -17.25
C LEU A 40 -3.64 -16.93 -17.54
N PHE A 41 -4.70 -16.52 -18.23
CA PHE A 41 -4.88 -15.14 -18.67
C PHE A 41 -6.09 -14.47 -18.00
N ILE A 42 -5.94 -13.18 -17.71
CA ILE A 42 -7.01 -12.25 -17.34
C ILE A 42 -6.81 -10.99 -18.18
N ALA A 43 -7.88 -10.54 -18.84
CA ALA A 43 -7.90 -9.30 -19.63
C ALA A 43 -8.87 -8.33 -18.97
N ASP A 44 -8.32 -7.24 -18.43
CA ASP A 44 -9.04 -6.18 -17.73
C ASP A 44 -8.12 -4.94 -17.66
N ALA A 45 -8.57 -3.86 -17.03
CA ALA A 45 -7.73 -2.74 -16.64
C ALA A 45 -6.47 -3.22 -15.91
N PRO A 46 -5.28 -2.63 -16.16
CA PRO A 46 -4.00 -3.14 -15.64
C PRO A 46 -3.98 -3.42 -14.14
N ARG A 47 -4.63 -2.55 -13.33
CA ARG A 47 -4.73 -2.72 -11.87
C ARG A 47 -5.60 -3.91 -11.48
N VAL A 48 -6.72 -4.12 -12.16
CA VAL A 48 -7.64 -5.24 -11.89
C VAL A 48 -6.97 -6.57 -12.29
N ALA A 49 -6.43 -6.64 -13.51
CA ALA A 49 -5.77 -7.83 -14.02
C ALA A 49 -4.55 -8.23 -13.19
N SER A 50 -3.66 -7.29 -12.85
CA SER A 50 -2.46 -7.58 -12.05
C SER A 50 -2.80 -7.98 -10.61
N THR A 51 -3.81 -7.37 -9.99
CA THR A 51 -4.26 -7.75 -8.64
C THR A 51 -4.84 -9.17 -8.63
N ALA A 52 -5.71 -9.49 -9.60
CA ALA A 52 -6.33 -10.81 -9.68
C ALA A 52 -5.30 -11.92 -9.98
N LEU A 53 -4.42 -11.72 -10.97
CA LEU A 53 -3.36 -12.69 -11.29
C LEU A 53 -2.33 -12.79 -10.16
N GLY A 54 -2.03 -11.70 -9.46
CA GLY A 54 -1.14 -11.71 -8.29
C GLY A 54 -1.69 -12.57 -7.15
N ARG A 55 -3.00 -12.47 -6.85
CA ARG A 55 -3.67 -13.33 -5.87
C ARG A 55 -3.65 -14.80 -6.28
N LEU A 56 -3.95 -15.09 -7.55
CA LEU A 56 -3.91 -16.45 -8.08
C LEU A 56 -2.51 -17.05 -8.01
N ARG A 57 -1.46 -16.27 -8.33
CA ARG A 57 -0.06 -16.67 -8.21
C ARG A 57 0.29 -17.09 -6.78
N LEU A 58 -0.16 -16.33 -5.78
CA LEU A 58 0.10 -16.63 -4.37
C LEU A 58 -0.66 -17.89 -3.91
N ASP A 59 -1.92 -18.05 -4.31
CA ASP A 59 -2.71 -19.24 -3.99
C ASP A 59 -2.11 -20.52 -4.61
N LEU A 60 -1.78 -20.48 -5.90
CA LEU A 60 -1.11 -21.60 -6.58
C LEU A 60 0.27 -21.89 -5.98
N GLY A 61 1.06 -20.85 -5.66
CA GLY A 61 2.35 -21.01 -5.01
C GLY A 61 2.26 -21.78 -3.69
N ARG A 62 1.22 -21.53 -2.88
CA ARG A 62 0.98 -22.29 -1.64
C ARG A 62 0.51 -23.72 -1.92
N ARG A 63 -0.50 -23.90 -2.79
CA ARG A 63 -1.06 -25.22 -3.11
C ARG A 63 -0.03 -26.18 -3.73
N LEU A 64 0.91 -25.64 -4.51
CA LEU A 64 1.96 -26.40 -5.18
C LEU A 64 3.25 -26.51 -4.34
N GLY A 65 3.29 -25.95 -3.12
CA GLY A 65 4.47 -26.02 -2.25
C GLY A 65 5.69 -25.26 -2.80
N LEU A 66 5.47 -24.19 -3.57
CA LEU A 66 6.52 -23.42 -4.25
C LEU A 66 7.02 -22.22 -3.46
N VAL A 67 6.41 -21.91 -2.31
CA VAL A 67 6.85 -20.81 -1.43
C VAL A 67 8.06 -21.30 -0.63
N PRO A 68 9.27 -20.75 -0.87
CA PRO A 68 10.47 -21.21 -0.18
C PRO A 68 10.46 -20.75 1.28
N ASP A 69 10.95 -21.61 2.17
CA ASP A 69 11.19 -21.27 3.58
C ASP A 69 12.52 -20.51 3.73
N ARG A 70 12.47 -19.20 3.47
CA ARG A 70 13.60 -18.28 3.64
C ARG A 70 13.11 -16.86 3.90
N LEU A 71 13.98 -16.03 4.46
CA LEU A 71 13.74 -14.59 4.54
C LEU A 71 14.13 -13.92 3.22
N ALA A 72 13.13 -13.41 2.50
CA ALA A 72 13.29 -12.67 1.25
C ALA A 72 12.87 -11.22 1.45
N PHE A 73 13.85 -10.36 1.76
CA PHE A 73 13.69 -8.92 1.85
C PHE A 73 13.77 -8.25 0.49
N LEU A 74 12.96 -7.20 0.28
CA LEU A 74 13.07 -6.31 -0.86
C LEU A 74 12.60 -4.89 -0.50
N TRP A 75 13.10 -3.92 -1.26
CA TRP A 75 12.60 -2.56 -1.25
C TRP A 75 11.67 -2.33 -2.43
N VAL A 76 10.45 -1.86 -2.16
CA VAL A 76 9.60 -1.26 -3.18
C VAL A 76 9.85 0.24 -3.17
N THR A 77 10.17 0.80 -4.32
CA THR A 77 10.49 2.23 -4.48
C THR A 77 9.79 2.78 -5.72
N LYS A 78 9.93 4.08 -5.98
CA LYS A 78 9.35 4.76 -7.16
C LYS A 78 7.82 4.69 -7.17
N PHE A 79 7.21 4.83 -5.99
CA PHE A 79 5.77 4.98 -5.88
C PHE A 79 5.29 6.25 -6.60
N PRO A 80 4.05 6.28 -7.11
CA PRO A 80 3.43 7.52 -7.54
C PRO A 80 3.31 8.48 -6.35
N LEU A 81 3.46 9.77 -6.61
CA LEU A 81 3.25 10.80 -5.59
C LEU A 81 1.77 11.05 -5.32
N PHE A 82 0.95 10.97 -6.38
CA PHE A 82 -0.49 11.18 -6.33
C PHE A 82 -1.26 10.01 -6.95
N GLU A 83 -2.50 9.85 -6.53
CA GLU A 83 -3.52 9.09 -7.24
C GLU A 83 -4.74 9.96 -7.55
N ARG A 84 -5.58 9.50 -8.46
CA ARG A 84 -6.90 10.12 -8.67
C ARG A 84 -7.80 9.77 -7.49
N GLY A 85 -8.45 10.78 -6.91
CA GLY A 85 -9.40 10.58 -5.83
C GLY A 85 -10.56 9.67 -6.25
N GLN A 86 -11.02 8.83 -5.33
CA GLN A 86 -12.17 7.95 -5.55
C GLN A 86 -13.42 8.78 -5.85
N GLY A 87 -13.89 8.77 -7.11
CA GLY A 87 -15.10 9.49 -7.52
C GLY A 87 -14.96 11.01 -7.65
N SER A 88 -13.73 11.55 -7.63
CA SER A 88 -13.48 12.98 -7.89
C SER A 88 -12.30 13.15 -8.85
N ASP A 89 -12.33 14.18 -9.69
CA ASP A 89 -11.18 14.54 -10.54
C ASP A 89 -10.01 15.17 -9.76
N ARG A 90 -10.11 15.26 -8.42
CA ARG A 90 -9.04 15.81 -7.57
C ARG A 90 -7.94 14.80 -7.33
N LEU A 91 -6.73 15.31 -7.17
CA LEU A 91 -5.58 14.51 -6.74
C LEU A 91 -5.70 14.18 -5.25
N ALA A 92 -5.33 12.95 -4.90
CA ALA A 92 -5.09 12.52 -3.54
C ALA A 92 -3.61 12.14 -3.39
N ALA A 93 -3.05 12.38 -2.21
CA ALA A 93 -1.68 11.98 -1.92
C ALA A 93 -1.64 10.46 -1.72
N MET A 94 -0.72 9.76 -2.41
CA MET A 94 -0.50 8.32 -2.20
C MET A 94 0.11 8.02 -0.84
N HIS A 95 0.85 8.97 -0.29
CA HIS A 95 1.53 8.91 0.99
C HIS A 95 1.19 10.18 1.79
N HIS A 96 1.85 10.37 2.93
CA HIS A 96 1.67 11.58 3.73
C HIS A 96 1.91 12.86 2.88
N PRO A 97 1.14 13.96 3.04
CA PRO A 97 1.28 15.20 2.26
C PRO A 97 2.65 15.91 2.31
N PHE A 98 3.53 15.47 3.21
CA PHE A 98 4.89 15.97 3.39
C PHE A 98 5.94 15.10 2.67
N THR A 99 5.50 14.08 1.95
CA THR A 99 6.37 13.21 1.14
C THR A 99 6.95 14.01 -0.01
N ALA A 100 8.28 14.01 -0.12
CA ALA A 100 8.95 14.74 -1.20
C ALA A 100 8.75 14.04 -2.55
N PRO A 101 8.53 14.80 -3.64
CA PRO A 101 8.69 14.29 -5.01
C PRO A 101 10.13 13.81 -5.25
N ALA A 102 10.32 12.91 -6.20
CA ALA A 102 11.62 12.65 -6.81
C ALA A 102 12.17 13.94 -7.40
N ASP A 103 13.47 14.20 -7.25
CA ASP A 103 14.05 15.50 -7.63
C ASP A 103 13.91 15.74 -9.14
N GLU A 104 14.09 14.67 -9.92
CA GLU A 104 13.94 14.71 -11.37
C GLU A 104 12.49 14.95 -11.81
N ASP A 105 11.50 14.73 -10.95
CA ASP A 105 10.06 14.80 -11.29
C ASP A 105 9.40 16.09 -10.77
N VAL A 106 10.12 16.98 -10.08
CA VAL A 106 9.55 18.24 -9.52
C VAL A 106 8.92 19.12 -10.60
N HIS A 107 9.46 19.08 -11.82
CA HIS A 107 8.93 19.82 -12.96
C HIS A 107 7.54 19.33 -13.38
N LEU A 108 7.23 18.04 -13.19
CA LEU A 108 5.95 17.42 -13.54
C LEU A 108 4.78 17.92 -12.69
N LEU A 109 5.06 18.43 -11.49
CA LEU A 109 4.02 18.96 -10.59
C LEU A 109 3.18 20.11 -11.20
N GLY A 110 3.63 20.72 -12.30
CA GLY A 110 2.91 21.81 -12.98
C GLY A 110 2.32 21.42 -14.33
N SER A 111 2.68 20.24 -14.85
CA SER A 111 2.27 19.79 -16.18
C SER A 111 1.51 18.47 -16.11
N ASP A 112 2.11 17.43 -15.52
CA ASP A 112 1.51 16.11 -15.34
C ASP A 112 1.83 15.55 -13.93
N PRO A 113 1.13 16.02 -12.89
CA PRO A 113 1.42 15.63 -11.51
C PRO A 113 1.23 14.12 -11.27
N LEU A 114 0.37 13.43 -12.03
CA LEU A 114 0.14 11.99 -11.88
C LEU A 114 1.34 11.15 -12.33
N ALA A 115 2.22 11.70 -13.17
CA ALA A 115 3.47 11.05 -13.57
C ALA A 115 4.60 11.25 -12.54
N ALA A 116 4.46 12.17 -11.57
CA ALA A 116 5.48 12.43 -10.58
C ALA A 116 5.60 11.27 -9.58
N ARG A 117 6.83 10.82 -9.33
CA ARG A 117 7.15 9.80 -8.35
C ARG A 117 7.47 10.42 -6.99
N ALA A 118 7.19 9.68 -5.93
CA ALA A 118 7.57 10.03 -4.57
C ALA A 118 8.96 9.49 -4.23
N LYS A 119 9.68 10.20 -3.36
CA LYS A 119 10.81 9.68 -2.59
C LYS A 119 10.31 8.84 -1.40
N ALA A 120 9.46 7.87 -1.69
CA ALA A 120 8.89 6.93 -0.73
C ALA A 120 9.39 5.51 -1.01
N TYR A 121 9.43 4.71 0.04
CA TYR A 121 9.97 3.35 0.00
C TYR A 121 9.31 2.48 1.06
N ASP A 122 9.04 1.23 0.68
CA ASP A 122 8.54 0.19 1.58
C ASP A 122 9.55 -0.95 1.69
N LEU A 123 9.79 -1.40 2.91
CA LEU A 123 10.52 -2.63 3.22
C LEU A 123 9.52 -3.78 3.28
N VAL A 124 9.71 -4.79 2.43
CA VAL A 124 8.84 -5.96 2.36
C VAL A 124 9.64 -7.21 2.71
N LEU A 125 9.06 -8.09 3.53
CA LEU A 125 9.59 -9.42 3.85
C LEU A 125 8.55 -10.47 3.47
N ASN A 126 8.92 -11.42 2.61
CA ASN A 126 8.08 -12.56 2.23
C ASN A 126 6.66 -12.17 1.75
N GLY A 127 6.55 -11.01 1.08
CA GLY A 127 5.27 -10.49 0.57
C GLY A 127 4.43 -9.71 1.60
N VAL A 128 4.98 -9.45 2.78
CA VAL A 128 4.37 -8.67 3.84
C VAL A 128 5.15 -7.37 4.02
N GLU A 129 4.45 -6.23 4.01
CA GLU A 129 5.04 -4.93 4.32
C GLU A 129 5.50 -4.91 5.78
N LEU A 130 6.79 -4.71 6.03
CA LEU A 130 7.34 -4.56 7.37
C LEU A 130 7.42 -3.11 7.81
N GLY A 131 7.50 -2.17 6.88
CA GLY A 131 7.56 -0.77 7.20
C GLY A 131 7.73 0.10 5.98
N GLY A 132 7.43 1.38 6.16
CA GLY A 132 7.43 2.37 5.09
C GLY A 132 8.04 3.68 5.56
N GLY A 133 8.54 4.44 4.60
CA GLY A 133 9.22 5.69 4.87
C GLY A 133 9.25 6.61 3.66
N SER A 134 9.64 7.86 3.91
CA SER A 134 9.86 8.80 2.84
C SER A 134 10.87 9.87 3.22
N ILE A 135 11.48 10.47 2.21
CA ILE A 135 12.12 11.78 2.34
C ILE A 135 11.02 12.83 2.46
N ARG A 136 11.24 13.83 3.31
CA ARG A 136 10.27 14.89 3.62
C ARG A 136 10.60 16.18 2.88
N ILE A 137 9.57 16.93 2.58
CA ILE A 137 9.70 18.28 2.03
C ILE A 137 10.16 19.20 3.17
N HIS A 138 11.29 19.87 2.95
CA HIS A 138 11.85 20.86 3.87
C HIS A 138 11.78 22.29 3.30
N ARG A 139 11.46 22.44 2.00
CA ARG A 139 11.33 23.75 1.32
C ARG A 139 9.88 24.21 1.34
N ARG A 140 9.65 25.42 1.86
CA ARG A 140 8.32 26.01 2.06
C ARG A 140 7.53 26.12 0.75
N GLU A 141 8.18 26.57 -0.31
CA GLU A 141 7.55 26.81 -1.61
C GLU A 141 7.07 25.51 -2.24
N LEU A 142 7.86 24.44 -2.09
CA LEU A 142 7.49 23.12 -2.56
C LEU A 142 6.33 22.53 -1.73
N GLN A 143 6.35 22.71 -0.41
CA GLN A 143 5.28 22.23 0.46
C GLN A 143 3.95 22.95 0.18
N ALA A 144 4.00 24.27 -0.05
CA ALA A 144 2.83 25.06 -0.44
C ALA A 144 2.24 24.55 -1.77
N ARG A 145 3.09 24.36 -2.79
CA ARG A 145 2.68 23.80 -4.08
C ARG A 145 2.05 22.41 -3.95
N MET A 146 2.57 21.57 -3.05
CA MET A 146 2.00 20.26 -2.76
C MET A 146 0.60 20.37 -2.12
N PHE A 147 0.39 21.29 -1.19
CA PHE A 147 -0.94 21.53 -0.62
C PHE A 147 -1.93 22.05 -1.66
N ASP A 148 -1.51 22.98 -2.51
CA ASP A 148 -2.35 23.51 -3.59
C ASP A 148 -2.82 22.39 -4.53
N LEU A 149 -1.91 21.49 -4.94
CA LEU A 149 -2.24 20.32 -5.78
C LEU A 149 -3.23 19.35 -5.12
N LEU A 150 -3.17 19.25 -3.78
CA LEU A 150 -4.08 18.43 -2.98
C LEU A 150 -5.40 19.16 -2.65
N GLY A 151 -5.56 20.41 -3.10
CA GLY A 151 -6.73 21.23 -2.80
C GLY A 151 -6.86 21.61 -1.32
N ILE A 152 -5.74 21.63 -0.59
CA ILE A 152 -5.67 22.05 0.81
C ILE A 152 -5.42 23.56 0.83
N THR A 153 -6.38 24.34 1.31
CA THR A 153 -6.22 25.80 1.34
C THR A 153 -5.18 26.22 2.38
N PRO A 154 -4.60 27.43 2.28
CA PRO A 154 -3.65 27.93 3.27
C PRO A 154 -4.22 27.96 4.70
N GLU A 155 -5.52 28.21 4.86
CA GLU A 155 -6.22 28.20 6.16
C GLU A 155 -6.30 26.77 6.71
N GLN A 156 -6.68 25.81 5.87
CA GLN A 156 -6.73 24.39 6.26
C GLN A 156 -5.34 23.84 6.59
N ALA A 157 -4.32 24.24 5.82
CA ALA A 157 -2.95 23.86 6.08
C ALA A 157 -2.45 24.41 7.43
N ARG A 158 -2.80 25.66 7.76
CA ARG A 158 -2.46 26.29 9.05
C ARG A 158 -3.19 25.65 10.22
N ASP A 159 -4.49 25.37 10.09
CA ASP A 159 -5.28 24.72 11.13
C ASP A 159 -4.74 23.32 11.46
N ARG A 160 -4.38 22.54 10.44
CA ARG A 160 -3.92 21.15 10.61
C ARG A 160 -2.44 21.01 10.92
N PHE A 161 -1.60 21.90 10.37
CA PHE A 161 -0.15 21.73 10.35
C PHE A 161 0.64 22.99 10.73
N GLY A 162 -0.03 24.04 11.23
CA GLY A 162 0.58 25.36 11.48
C GLY A 162 1.87 25.30 12.29
N PHE A 163 1.87 24.57 13.41
CA PHE A 163 3.05 24.42 14.27
C PHE A 163 4.27 23.87 13.52
N LEU A 164 4.06 22.91 12.59
CA LEU A 164 5.13 22.29 11.82
C LEU A 164 5.60 23.21 10.69
N LEU A 165 4.66 23.90 10.04
CA LEU A 165 4.97 24.89 9.01
C LEU A 165 5.74 26.08 9.56
N ASP A 166 5.47 26.49 10.80
CA ASP A 166 6.22 27.52 11.51
C ASP A 166 7.62 27.03 11.86
N ALA A 167 7.76 25.80 12.37
CA ALA A 167 9.07 25.19 12.64
C ALA A 167 9.97 25.15 11.40
N PHE A 168 9.41 24.87 10.22
CA PHE A 168 10.18 24.83 8.97
C PHE A 168 10.77 26.18 8.55
N GLN A 169 10.18 27.30 9.00
CA GLN A 169 10.68 28.65 8.71
C GLN A 169 12.00 28.96 9.41
N TYR A 170 12.35 28.22 10.46
CA TYR A 170 13.62 28.38 11.20
C TYR A 170 14.78 27.57 10.60
N GLY A 171 14.62 27.02 9.39
CA GLY A 171 15.68 26.32 8.66
C GLY A 171 15.65 24.80 8.87
N ALA A 172 14.52 24.15 8.55
CA ALA A 172 14.46 22.69 8.55
C ALA A 172 15.47 22.09 7.54
N PRO A 173 16.37 21.19 7.98
CA PRO A 173 17.30 20.54 7.07
C PRO A 173 16.57 19.51 6.18
N PRO A 174 17.19 19.07 5.07
CA PRO A 174 16.74 17.87 4.38
C PRO A 174 16.69 16.69 5.35
N HIS A 175 15.52 16.04 5.45
CA HIS A 175 15.30 14.96 6.40
C HIS A 175 14.38 13.88 5.81
N GLY A 176 14.42 12.71 6.41
CA GLY A 176 13.64 11.54 6.02
C GLY A 176 13.64 10.53 7.15
N GLY A 177 12.79 9.51 7.02
CA GLY A 177 12.71 8.47 8.04
C GLY A 177 12.01 7.23 7.53
N ILE A 178 11.89 6.27 8.43
CA ILE A 178 11.18 5.01 8.22
C ILE A 178 10.54 4.58 9.53
N ALA A 179 9.38 3.95 9.46
CA ALA A 179 8.75 3.29 10.60
C ALA A 179 8.60 1.79 10.30
N LEU A 180 9.00 0.95 11.24
CA LEU A 180 8.84 -0.50 11.15
C LEU A 180 7.67 -0.93 12.04
N GLY A 181 6.82 -1.81 11.50
CA GLY A 181 5.84 -2.56 12.28
C GLY A 181 6.55 -3.63 13.09
N LEU A 182 6.99 -3.27 14.30
CA LEU A 182 7.78 -4.15 15.16
C LEU A 182 7.06 -5.47 15.45
N ASP A 183 5.78 -5.43 15.83
CA ASP A 183 5.00 -6.64 16.13
C ASP A 183 4.96 -7.58 14.92
N ARG A 184 4.84 -7.01 13.72
CA ARG A 184 4.82 -7.77 12.47
C ARG A 184 6.19 -8.36 12.16
N ALA A 185 7.26 -7.62 12.40
CA ALA A 185 8.62 -8.14 12.24
C ALA A 185 8.87 -9.32 13.19
N VAL A 186 8.51 -9.20 14.47
CA VAL A 186 8.64 -10.27 15.46
C VAL A 186 7.77 -11.47 15.11
N MET A 187 6.50 -11.25 14.71
CA MET A 187 5.58 -12.29 14.24
C MET A 187 6.19 -13.11 13.09
N MET A 188 6.74 -12.43 12.08
CA MET A 188 7.37 -13.08 10.92
C MET A 188 8.63 -13.87 11.31
N LEU A 189 9.46 -13.33 12.21
CA LEU A 189 10.68 -14.00 12.68
C LEU A 189 10.38 -15.20 13.60
N ALA A 190 9.29 -15.13 14.37
CA ALA A 190 8.83 -16.19 15.24
C ALA A 190 7.97 -17.26 14.52
N GLY A 191 7.78 -17.13 13.20
CA GLY A 191 6.97 -18.05 12.39
C GLY A 191 5.48 -18.07 12.76
N GLN A 192 4.96 -16.97 13.31
CA GLN A 192 3.58 -16.86 13.76
C GLN A 192 2.67 -16.29 12.66
N GLU A 193 1.39 -16.65 12.70
CA GLU A 193 0.39 -16.18 11.71
C GLU A 193 -0.30 -14.88 12.12
N THR A 194 -0.18 -14.50 13.40
CA THR A 194 -0.85 -13.32 13.96
C THR A 194 0.05 -12.61 14.95
N ILE A 195 -0.01 -11.28 14.96
CA ILE A 195 0.76 -10.44 15.90
C ILE A 195 0.33 -10.67 17.35
N ARG A 196 -0.85 -11.28 17.58
CA ARG A 196 -1.31 -11.60 18.95
C ARG A 196 -0.39 -12.58 19.67
N GLU A 197 0.28 -13.48 18.93
CA GLU A 197 1.22 -14.45 19.53
C GLU A 197 2.52 -13.81 20.00
N VAL A 198 2.76 -12.54 19.66
CA VAL A 198 3.99 -11.81 20.03
C VAL A 198 3.71 -10.55 20.86
N ILE A 199 2.46 -10.38 21.31
CA ILE A 199 2.02 -9.31 22.20
C ILE A 199 1.56 -9.96 23.50
N ALA A 200 2.07 -9.49 24.65
CA ALA A 200 1.77 -10.11 25.94
C ALA A 200 0.27 -10.12 26.31
N PHE A 201 -0.44 -9.01 26.03
CA PHE A 201 -1.87 -8.85 26.34
C PHE A 201 -2.64 -8.29 25.13
N PRO A 202 -2.83 -9.11 24.07
CA PRO A 202 -3.44 -8.66 22.84
C PRO A 202 -4.95 -8.42 23.01
N LYS A 203 -5.55 -7.71 22.04
CA LYS A 203 -7.00 -7.47 21.99
C LYS A 203 -7.67 -8.34 20.93
N THR A 204 -8.96 -8.61 21.10
CA THR A 204 -9.79 -9.30 20.10
C THR A 204 -9.98 -8.46 18.83
N GLN A 205 -10.66 -9.00 17.81
CA GLN A 205 -10.94 -8.23 16.58
C GLN A 205 -11.91 -7.06 16.84
N SER A 206 -12.73 -7.16 17.91
CA SER A 206 -13.60 -6.09 18.39
C SER A 206 -12.89 -5.11 19.35
N ALA A 207 -11.55 -5.14 19.40
CA ALA A 207 -10.72 -4.34 20.30
C ALA A 207 -10.99 -4.56 21.80
N ALA A 208 -11.58 -5.70 22.19
CA ALA A 208 -11.84 -6.04 23.57
C ALA A 208 -10.62 -6.73 24.23
N ASP A 209 -10.42 -6.45 25.52
CA ASP A 209 -9.51 -7.14 26.41
C ASP A 209 -10.31 -8.11 27.28
N LEU A 210 -10.17 -9.42 27.00
CA LEU A 210 -10.91 -10.44 27.74
C LEU A 210 -10.36 -10.68 29.15
N MET A 211 -9.10 -10.34 29.41
CA MET A 211 -8.48 -10.53 30.71
C MET A 211 -8.97 -9.49 31.72
N THR A 212 -9.08 -8.24 31.28
CA THR A 212 -9.50 -7.12 32.14
C THR A 212 -10.98 -6.76 32.00
N GLY A 213 -11.66 -7.27 30.97
CA GLY A 213 -13.05 -6.91 30.66
C GLY A 213 -13.21 -5.53 30.02
N ALA A 214 -12.15 -4.98 29.42
CA ALA A 214 -12.16 -3.67 28.77
C ALA A 214 -12.59 -3.75 27.29
N PRO A 215 -13.18 -2.69 26.70
CA PRO A 215 -13.66 -1.48 27.36
C PRO A 215 -14.88 -1.76 28.26
N SER A 216 -15.06 -0.94 29.30
CA SER A 216 -16.16 -1.02 30.26
C SER A 216 -16.82 0.35 30.47
N ALA A 217 -17.95 0.37 31.19
CA ALA A 217 -18.62 1.61 31.55
C ALA A 217 -17.75 2.46 32.52
N VAL A 218 -17.80 3.78 32.34
CA VAL A 218 -17.11 4.76 33.20
C VAL A 218 -18.10 5.29 34.25
N ASP A 219 -17.60 5.63 35.44
CA ASP A 219 -18.37 6.31 36.49
C ASP A 219 -18.95 7.64 35.96
N PRO A 220 -20.27 7.88 36.09
CA PRO A 220 -20.88 9.17 35.75
C PRO A 220 -20.19 10.38 36.39
N ALA A 221 -19.68 10.28 37.61
CA ALA A 221 -19.00 11.40 38.27
C ALA A 221 -17.72 11.82 37.53
N ALA A 222 -16.97 10.86 36.98
CA ALA A 222 -15.78 11.13 36.18
C ALA A 222 -16.12 11.77 34.82
N LEU A 223 -17.27 11.41 34.24
CA LEU A 223 -17.78 12.05 33.03
C LEU A 223 -18.18 13.51 33.30
N ASP A 224 -18.83 13.76 34.43
CA ASP A 224 -19.22 15.12 34.85
C ASP A 224 -17.99 16.01 35.11
N GLU A 225 -16.97 15.47 35.79
CA GLU A 225 -15.69 16.16 36.02
C GLU A 225 -14.98 16.49 34.69
N ALA A 226 -15.01 15.59 33.71
CA ALA A 226 -14.46 15.81 32.39
C ALA A 226 -15.34 16.71 31.49
N HIS A 227 -16.52 17.12 31.97
CA HIS A 227 -17.54 17.83 31.19
C HIS A 227 -17.99 17.07 29.92
N ILE A 228 -18.04 15.74 29.99
CA ILE A 228 -18.42 14.86 28.89
C ILE A 228 -19.83 14.30 29.14
N ARG A 229 -20.70 14.39 28.12
CA ARG A 229 -22.00 13.70 28.12
C ARG A 229 -22.03 12.66 27.02
N LEU A 230 -22.35 11.42 27.38
CA LEU A 230 -22.55 10.36 26.39
C LEU A 230 -23.83 10.62 25.60
N LYS A 231 -23.71 10.61 24.27
CA LYS A 231 -24.87 10.64 23.37
C LYS A 231 -25.35 9.19 23.16
N PRO A 232 -26.62 8.87 23.44
CA PRO A 232 -27.13 7.53 23.15
C PRO A 232 -27.03 7.24 21.64
N PRO A 233 -26.82 5.97 21.24
CA PRO A 233 -26.81 5.60 19.83
C PRO A 233 -28.14 5.97 19.16
N PRO A 234 -28.15 6.27 17.85
CA PRO A 234 -29.39 6.51 17.12
C PRO A 234 -30.32 5.29 17.25
N ALA A 235 -31.62 5.56 17.43
CA ALA A 235 -32.66 4.54 17.52
C ALA A 235 -32.86 3.81 16.19
#